data_AF-A0A8D0HVD4-F1
#
_entry.id   AF-A0A8D0HVD4-F1
#
_cell.length_a   1.000
_cell.length_b   1.000
_cell.length_c   1.000
_cell.angle_alpha   90.00
_cell.angle_beta   90.00
_cell.angle_gamma   90.00
#
_symmetry.space_group_name_H-M   'P 1'
#
loop_
_entity.id
_entity.type
_entity.pdbx_description
1 polymer ?
#
loop_
_entity_poly.entity_id
_entity_poly.type
_entity_poly.pdbx_seq_one_letter_code
_entity_poly.pdbx_strand_id
1 'polypeptide(L)'
;LPWGVHGICLVSGRGLRRRGGPYKTEPATDLTCWRLHVEEGRHQWQYVASGEGCDQQQTGLEAHSVGLDTSKFFPDLPKAYTAQRASLNG
;
A
#
# COMPACT_ATOMS: atom_id res chain seq x y z
N LEU A 1 -12.96 13.43 21.98
CA LEU A 1 -11.86 12.53 21.58
C LEU A 1 -12.11 11.15 22.20
N PRO A 2 -12.51 10.17 21.40
CA PRO A 2 -11.92 8.85 21.62
C PRO A 2 -11.62 8.13 20.29
N TRP A 3 -10.40 7.63 20.18
CA TRP A 3 -9.99 6.72 19.11
C TRP A 3 -10.55 5.34 19.43
N GLY A 4 -11.60 4.93 18.71
CA GLY A 4 -12.20 3.61 18.82
C GLY A 4 -11.40 2.58 18.02
N VAL A 5 -10.68 1.70 18.71
CA VAL A 5 -10.02 0.55 18.11
C VAL A 5 -11.05 -0.58 18.02
N HIS A 6 -11.85 -0.63 16.95
CA HIS A 6 -12.72 -1.77 16.68
C HIS A 6 -12.08 -2.71 15.66
N GLY A 7 -11.56 -3.82 16.18
CA GLY A 7 -10.99 -4.89 15.37
C GLY A 7 -10.62 -6.10 16.22
N ILE A 8 -11.49 -6.51 17.14
CA ILE A 8 -11.29 -7.74 17.93
C ILE A 8 -12.10 -8.86 17.27
N CYS A 9 -11.41 -9.72 16.52
CA CYS A 9 -11.94 -11.02 16.11
C CYS A 9 -11.76 -12.00 17.28
N LEU A 10 -12.78 -12.15 18.13
CA LEU A 10 -12.82 -13.20 19.15
C LEU A 10 -13.28 -14.50 18.50
N VAL A 11 -12.35 -15.27 17.96
CA VAL A 11 -12.54 -16.71 17.76
C VAL A 11 -11.79 -17.43 18.86
N SER A 12 -12.55 -18.13 19.70
CA SER A 12 -12.05 -18.96 20.81
C SER A 12 -11.01 -19.96 20.29
N GLY A 13 -9.77 -19.84 20.78
CA GLY A 13 -8.66 -20.77 20.55
C GLY A 13 -7.61 -20.29 19.52
N ARG A 14 -6.44 -19.86 20.01
CA ARG A 14 -5.20 -19.44 19.30
C ARG A 14 -5.17 -17.99 18.79
N GLY A 15 -5.10 -17.02 19.71
CA GLY A 15 -5.07 -15.59 19.40
C GLY A 15 -3.81 -14.81 19.84
N LEU A 16 -2.66 -15.44 20.06
CA LEU A 16 -1.51 -14.72 20.66
C LEU A 16 -0.68 -13.87 19.69
N ARG A 17 -0.81 -14.05 18.36
CA ARG A 17 0.08 -13.36 17.41
C ARG A 17 -0.57 -13.17 16.03
N ARG A 18 -0.63 -11.92 15.56
CA ARG A 18 -0.99 -11.59 14.17
C ARG A 18 0.26 -11.71 13.30
N ARG A 19 0.37 -12.79 12.53
CA ARG A 19 1.46 -13.00 11.55
C ARG A 19 1.06 -12.45 10.18
N GLY A 20 2.01 -12.19 9.29
CA GLY A 20 1.74 -11.87 7.88
C GLY A 20 1.19 -10.46 7.60
N GLY A 21 1.20 -9.55 8.58
CA GLY A 21 0.89 -8.14 8.32
C GLY A 21 2.03 -7.43 7.58
N PRO A 22 1.79 -6.22 7.05
CA PRO A 22 0.57 -5.41 7.11
C PRO A 22 -0.56 -5.92 6.20
N TYR A 23 -1.81 -5.73 6.63
CA TYR A 23 -3.00 -6.12 5.87
C TYR A 23 -3.69 -4.88 5.30
N LYS A 24 -4.25 -4.99 4.10
CA LYS A 24 -5.16 -3.97 3.59
C LYS A 24 -6.37 -3.87 4.52
N THR A 25 -6.68 -2.66 4.97
CA THR A 25 -7.85 -2.34 5.78
C THR A 25 -8.61 -1.19 5.13
N GLU A 26 -9.85 -0.97 5.55
CA GLU A 26 -10.60 0.21 5.15
C GLU A 26 -9.82 1.48 5.50
N PRO A 27 -9.55 2.37 4.53
CA PRO A 27 -8.77 3.56 4.78
C PRO A 27 -9.63 4.66 5.40
N ALA A 28 -9.04 5.42 6.33
CA ALA A 28 -9.71 6.57 6.96
C ALA A 28 -9.66 7.85 6.10
N THR A 29 -8.95 7.81 4.97
CA THR A 29 -8.75 8.94 4.04
C THR A 29 -8.79 8.43 2.61
N ASP A 30 -8.96 9.32 1.64
CA ASP A 30 -8.80 8.95 0.23
C ASP A 30 -7.32 8.61 -0.06
N LEU A 31 -7.04 7.34 -0.34
CA LEU A 31 -5.68 6.86 -0.60
C LEU A 31 -5.08 7.44 -1.89
N THR A 32 -5.92 7.91 -2.82
CA THR A 32 -5.47 8.48 -4.10
C THR A 32 -4.88 9.89 -3.93
N CYS A 33 -5.10 10.52 -2.77
CA CYS A 33 -4.60 11.85 -2.40
C CYS A 33 -3.21 11.83 -1.75
N TRP A 34 -2.67 10.66 -1.40
CA TRP A 34 -1.35 10.57 -0.78
C TRP A 34 -0.23 10.65 -1.82
N ARG A 35 0.80 11.42 -1.50
CA ARG A 35 2.02 11.62 -2.31
C ARG A 35 3.27 11.31 -1.51
N LEU A 36 4.23 10.65 -2.16
CA LEU A 36 5.53 10.29 -1.60
C LEU A 36 6.60 11.24 -2.16
N HIS A 37 7.20 12.02 -1.28
CA HIS A 37 8.37 12.85 -1.59
C HIS A 37 9.62 12.14 -1.10
N VAL A 38 10.63 12.06 -1.97
CA VAL A 38 11.92 11.45 -1.66
C VAL A 38 13.05 12.42 -1.96
N GLU A 39 13.77 12.83 -0.92
CA GLU A 39 14.93 13.72 -1.01
C GLU A 39 16.10 13.08 -0.29
N GLU A 40 17.22 12.84 -0.98
CA GLU A 40 18.44 12.23 -0.40
C GLU A 40 18.17 10.92 0.39
N GLY A 41 17.18 10.14 -0.04
CA GLY A 41 16.76 8.90 0.62
C GLY A 41 15.80 9.08 1.80
N ARG A 42 15.48 10.32 2.19
CA ARG A 42 14.42 10.61 3.16
C ARG A 42 13.05 10.52 2.50
N HIS A 43 12.16 9.72 3.07
CA HIS A 43 10.79 9.53 2.58
C HIS A 43 9.80 10.34 3.41
N GLN A 44 8.94 11.12 2.76
CA GLN A 44 7.89 11.92 3.37
C GLN A 44 6.57 11.70 2.66
N TRP A 45 5.50 11.47 3.43
CA TRP A 45 4.14 11.35 2.91
C TRP A 45 3.36 12.63 3.14
N GLN A 46 2.72 13.12 2.09
CA GLN A 46 1.86 14.30 2.15
C GLN A 46 0.47 13.94 1.64
N TYR A 47 -0.57 14.40 2.33
CA TYR A 47 -1.94 14.32 1.86
C TYR A 47 -2.27 15.59 1.08
N VAL A 48 -2.67 15.44 -0.19
CA VAL A 48 -3.03 16.55 -1.08
C VAL A 48 -4.53 16.47 -1.35
N ALA A 49 -5.29 17.43 -0.81
CA ALA A 49 -6.74 17.41 -0.91
C ALA A 49 -7.22 17.54 -2.36
N SER A 50 -8.26 16.79 -2.72
CA SER A 50 -8.88 16.87 -4.05
C SER A 50 -9.35 18.29 -4.34
N GLY A 51 -8.69 18.95 -5.30
CA GLY A 51 -8.98 20.33 -5.73
C GLY A 51 -7.82 21.32 -5.51
N GLU A 52 -6.86 21.01 -4.63
CA GLU A 52 -5.65 21.81 -4.46
C GLU A 52 -4.51 21.18 -5.26
N GLY A 53 -4.24 21.69 -6.46
CA GLY A 53 -2.97 21.44 -7.17
C GLY A 53 -2.59 19.97 -7.37
N CYS A 54 -3.57 19.07 -7.50
CA CYS A 54 -3.37 17.66 -7.80
C CYS A 54 -3.05 17.45 -9.28
N ASP A 55 -2.24 18.33 -9.87
CA ASP A 55 -1.87 18.28 -11.28
C ASP A 55 -1.00 17.06 -11.58
N GLN A 56 -0.33 16.53 -10.55
CA GLN A 56 0.51 15.36 -10.67
C GLN A 56 -0.26 14.08 -10.32
N GLN A 57 -0.41 13.23 -11.33
CA GLN A 57 -1.00 11.91 -11.21
C GLN A 57 -0.18 11.04 -10.24
N GLN A 58 -0.87 10.29 -9.39
CA GLN A 58 -0.25 9.32 -8.49
C GLN A 58 0.54 8.27 -9.27
N THR A 59 1.75 7.96 -8.81
CA THR A 59 2.68 7.00 -9.41
C THR A 59 2.35 5.56 -8.99
N GLY A 60 2.92 4.58 -9.71
CA GLY A 60 2.79 3.17 -9.37
C GLY A 60 3.41 2.79 -8.03
N LEU A 61 4.51 3.45 -7.65
CA LEU A 61 5.15 3.26 -6.34
C LEU A 61 4.23 3.72 -5.21
N GLU A 62 3.66 4.92 -5.33
CA GLU A 62 2.72 5.45 -4.33
C GLU A 62 1.50 4.55 -4.18
N ALA A 63 0.88 4.17 -5.30
CA ALA A 63 -0.27 3.27 -5.32
C ALA A 63 0.05 1.91 -4.67
N HIS A 64 1.21 1.32 -4.99
CA HIS A 64 1.68 0.08 -4.37
C HIS A 64 1.84 0.22 -2.85
N SER A 65 2.51 1.29 -2.40
CA SER A 65 2.82 1.53 -0.98
C SER A 65 1.58 1.72 -0.11
N VAL A 66 0.51 2.33 -0.65
CA VAL A 66 -0.76 2.52 0.09
C VAL A 66 -1.77 1.40 -0.17
N GLY A 67 -1.42 0.40 -0.99
CA GLY A 67 -2.23 -0.79 -1.22
C GLY A 67 -3.39 -0.61 -2.21
N LEU A 68 -3.32 0.38 -3.10
CA LEU A 68 -4.25 0.52 -4.23
C LEU A 68 -4.00 -0.55 -5.30
N ASP A 69 -4.89 -0.64 -6.29
CA ASP A 69 -4.66 -1.48 -7.46
C ASP A 69 -3.52 -0.91 -8.32
N THR A 70 -2.61 -1.78 -8.73
CA THR A 70 -1.41 -1.43 -9.49
C THR A 70 -1.33 -2.10 -10.85
N SER A 71 -2.38 -2.81 -11.28
CA SER A 71 -2.47 -3.50 -12.57
C SER A 71 -2.14 -2.60 -13.77
N LYS A 72 -2.49 -1.31 -13.70
CA LYS A 72 -2.19 -0.31 -14.73
C LYS A 72 -0.71 0.08 -14.82
N PHE A 73 0.08 -0.17 -13.77
CA PHE A 73 1.49 0.20 -13.70
C PHE A 73 2.42 -1.00 -13.84
N PHE A 74 2.04 -2.13 -13.24
CA PHE A 74 2.83 -3.35 -13.21
C PHE A 74 2.01 -4.48 -13.85
N PRO A 75 2.26 -4.79 -15.14
CA PRO A 75 1.54 -5.85 -15.81
C PRO A 75 1.96 -7.23 -15.29
N ASP A 76 1.10 -8.22 -15.48
CA ASP A 76 1.42 -9.61 -15.18
C ASP A 76 2.59 -10.09 -16.06
N LEU A 77 3.63 -10.60 -15.40
CA LEU A 77 4.77 -11.23 -16.07
C LEU A 77 4.52 -12.74 -16.26
N PRO A 78 5.09 -13.37 -17.30
CA PRO A 78 5.01 -14.82 -17.46
C PRO A 78 5.51 -15.57 -16.24
N LYS A 79 4.81 -16.64 -15.87
CA LYS A 79 5.19 -17.49 -14.72
C LYS A 79 6.61 -18.02 -14.91
N ALA A 80 7.48 -17.75 -13.94
CA ALA A 80 8.83 -18.26 -13.92
C ALA A 80 8.86 -19.73 -13.48
N TYR A 81 9.56 -20.56 -14.24
CA TYR A 81 9.83 -21.97 -13.91
C TYR A 81 11.31 -22.24 -13.58
N THR A 82 12.15 -21.20 -13.61
CA THR A 82 13.57 -21.28 -13.27
C THR A 82 13.95 -20.14 -12.33
N ALA A 83 14.99 -20.34 -11.53
CA ALA A 83 15.51 -19.31 -10.61
C ALA A 83 15.92 -18.05 -11.38
N GLN A 84 16.61 -18.19 -12.51
CA GLN A 84 17.01 -17.07 -13.36
C GLN A 84 15.80 -16.25 -13.83
N ARG A 85 14.72 -16.90 -14.28
CA ARG A 85 13.49 -16.21 -14.71
C ARG A 85 12.81 -15.52 -13.53
N ALA A 86 12.81 -16.13 -12.35
CA ALA A 86 12.23 -15.53 -11.15
C ALA A 86 13.01 -14.26 -10.73
N SER A 87 14.34 -14.31 -10.80
CA SER A 87 15.21 -13.16 -10.52
C SER A 87 15.09 -12.03 -11.55
N LEU A 88 14.68 -12.33 -12.79
CA LEU A 88 14.40 -11.30 -13.80
C LEU A 88 13.03 -10.65 -13.59
N ASN A 89 12.06 -11.40 -13.05
CA ASN A 89 10.70 -10.92 -12.82
C ASN A 89 10.55 -10.12 -11.51
N GLY A 90 11.32 -10.46 -10.48
CA GLY A 90 11.29 -9.79 -9.17
C GLY A 90 12.15 -8.54 -9.15
#